data_AF-A0AAE3W7D7-F1
#
_entry.id   AF-A0AAE3W7D7-F1
#
_cell.length_a   1.000
_cell.length_b   1.000
_cell.length_c   1.000
_cell.angle_alpha   90.00
_cell.angle_beta   90.00
_cell.angle_gamma   90.00
#
_symmetry.space_group_name_H-M   'P 1'
#
loop_
_entity.id
_entity.type
_entity.pdbx_description
1 polymer ?
#
loop_
_entity_poly.entity_id
_entity_poly.type
_entity_poly.pdbx_seq_one_letter_code
_entity_poly.pdbx_strand_id
1 'polypeptide(L)'
;MSKIEKFAAIRRDLAAGMSGRAIEEKYRVGRRTVSAAMASALPPPRKDMPPRGSKLDPFKPVIDEPAGRSRRAPQAAAHGEADLPPAP
;
A
#
# COMPACT_ATOMS: atom_id res chain seq x y z
N MET A 1 -6.35 -1.78 -21.73
CA MET A 1 -7.79 -1.68 -21.46
C MET A 1 -8.03 -1.52 -19.98
N SER A 2 -8.83 -0.54 -19.60
CA SER A 2 -9.34 -0.40 -18.23
C SER A 2 -10.27 -1.58 -17.87
N LYS A 3 -10.52 -1.81 -16.58
CA LYS A 3 -11.43 -2.88 -16.14
C LYS A 3 -12.87 -2.65 -16.64
N ILE A 4 -13.28 -1.39 -16.76
CA ILE A 4 -14.59 -0.99 -17.30
C ILE A 4 -14.67 -1.35 -18.79
N GLU A 5 -13.66 -0.96 -19.59
CA GLU A 5 -13.60 -1.33 -21.02
C GLU A 5 -13.66 -2.83 -21.23
N LYS A 6 -12.97 -3.61 -20.39
CA LYS A 6 -12.99 -5.08 -20.47
C LYS A 6 -14.40 -5.64 -20.23
N PHE A 7 -15.12 -5.14 -19.21
CA PHE A 7 -16.50 -5.58 -18.94
C PHE A 7 -17.45 -5.20 -20.08
N ALA A 8 -17.34 -3.97 -20.60
CA ALA A 8 -18.12 -3.52 -21.75
C ALA A 8 -17.85 -4.35 -23.01
N ALA A 9 -16.59 -4.74 -23.26
CA ALA A 9 -16.23 -5.59 -24.39
C ALA A 9 -16.77 -7.02 -24.24
N ILE A 10 -16.63 -7.64 -23.06
CA ILE A 10 -17.22 -8.95 -22.76
C ILE A 10 -18.73 -8.94 -23.02
N ARG A 11 -19.42 -7.89 -22.57
CA ARG A 11 -20.88 -7.79 -22.73
C ARG A 11 -21.30 -7.62 -24.20
N ARG A 12 -20.50 -6.91 -24.99
CA ARG A 12 -20.70 -6.82 -26.45
C ARG A 12 -20.54 -8.18 -27.13
N ASP A 13 -19.51 -8.94 -26.78
CA ASP A 13 -19.29 -10.27 -27.34
C ASP A 13 -20.36 -11.28 -26.92
N LEU A 14 -20.85 -11.19 -25.67
CA LEU A 14 -22.02 -11.97 -25.21
C LEU A 14 -23.26 -11.65 -26.05
N ALA A 15 -23.53 -10.36 -26.29
CA ALA A 15 -24.65 -9.93 -27.11
C ALA A 15 -24.50 -10.35 -28.59
N ALA A 16 -23.26 -10.51 -29.07
CA ALA A 16 -22.95 -11.07 -30.38
C ALA A 16 -23.07 -12.61 -30.44
N GLY A 17 -23.50 -13.26 -29.35
CA GLY A 17 -23.74 -14.70 -29.30
C GLY A 17 -22.52 -15.55 -28.97
N MET A 18 -21.40 -14.97 -28.53
CA MET A 18 -20.26 -15.77 -28.08
C MET A 18 -20.58 -16.54 -26.81
N SER A 19 -20.13 -17.79 -26.74
CA SER A 19 -20.29 -18.62 -25.55
C SER A 19 -19.45 -18.08 -24.39
N GLY A 20 -19.91 -18.31 -23.15
CA GLY A 20 -19.15 -17.91 -21.97
C GLY A 20 -17.73 -18.49 -21.94
N ARG A 21 -17.54 -19.74 -22.40
CA ARG A 21 -16.21 -20.38 -22.51
C ARG A 21 -15.30 -19.69 -23.50
N ALA A 22 -15.79 -19.34 -24.69
CA ALA A 22 -15.01 -18.59 -25.66
C ALA A 22 -14.58 -17.22 -25.12
N ILE A 23 -15.43 -16.57 -24.32
CA ILE A 23 -15.12 -15.30 -23.67
C ILE A 23 -14.09 -15.46 -22.54
N GLU A 24 -14.19 -16.53 -21.73
CA GLU A 24 -13.19 -16.86 -20.70
C GLU A 24 -11.79 -16.95 -21.31
N GLU A 25 -11.67 -17.66 -22.44
CA GLU A 25 -10.42 -17.83 -23.18
C GLU A 25 -9.94 -16.53 -23.83
N LYS A 26 -10.82 -15.82 -24.55
CA LYS A 26 -10.49 -14.57 -25.27
C LYS A 26 -10.01 -13.46 -24.33
N TYR A 27 -10.71 -13.26 -23.22
CA TYR A 27 -10.42 -12.15 -22.29
C TYR A 27 -9.55 -12.56 -21.09
N ARG A 28 -9.19 -13.86 -21.00
CA ARG A 28 -8.46 -14.48 -19.88
C ARG A 28 -9.13 -14.15 -18.55
N VAL A 29 -10.42 -14.43 -18.46
CA VAL A 29 -11.25 -14.20 -17.26
C VAL A 29 -11.93 -15.49 -16.83
N GLY A 30 -12.29 -15.61 -15.55
CA GLY A 30 -13.06 -16.74 -15.07
C GLY A 30 -14.58 -16.55 -15.23
N ARG A 31 -15.32 -17.65 -15.13
CA ARG A 31 -16.80 -17.69 -15.19
C ARG A 31 -17.51 -16.61 -14.38
N ARG A 32 -17.03 -16.31 -13.17
CA ARG A 32 -17.62 -15.29 -12.29
C ARG A 32 -17.59 -13.90 -12.91
N THR A 33 -16.50 -13.56 -13.59
CA THR A 33 -16.36 -12.28 -14.28
C THR A 33 -17.29 -12.20 -15.49
N VAL A 34 -17.41 -13.29 -16.25
CA VAL A 34 -18.34 -13.35 -17.39
C VAL A 34 -19.79 -13.19 -16.93
N SER A 35 -20.19 -13.89 -15.86
CA SER A 35 -21.52 -13.74 -15.24
C SER A 35 -21.77 -12.31 -14.74
N ALA A 36 -20.78 -11.69 -14.09
CA ALA A 36 -20.88 -10.31 -13.63
C ALA A 36 -21.00 -9.31 -14.81
N ALA A 37 -20.25 -9.52 -15.90
CA ALA A 37 -20.32 -8.70 -17.09
C ALA A 37 -21.64 -8.85 -17.87
N MET A 38 -22.25 -10.04 -17.80
CA MET A 38 -23.60 -10.29 -18.30
C MET A 38 -24.63 -9.46 -17.52
N ALA A 39 -24.51 -9.42 -16.19
CA ALA A 39 -25.40 -8.66 -15.31
C ALA A 39 -25.20 -7.14 -15.41
N SER A 40 -23.95 -6.65 -15.53
CA SER A 40 -23.64 -5.21 -15.58
C SER A 40 -22.42 -4.93 -16.45
N ALA A 41 -22.46 -3.85 -17.23
CA ALA A 41 -21.32 -3.37 -18.01
C ALA A 41 -20.22 -2.75 -17.13
N LEU A 42 -20.53 -2.42 -15.87
CA LEU A 42 -19.59 -1.87 -14.91
C LEU A 42 -19.05 -2.99 -14.01
N PRO A 43 -17.74 -3.01 -13.74
CA PRO A 43 -17.17 -3.95 -12.80
C PRO A 43 -17.74 -3.68 -11.39
N PRO A 44 -17.96 -4.74 -10.59
CA PRO A 44 -18.39 -4.55 -9.22
C PRO A 44 -17.37 -3.70 -8.45
N PRO A 45 -17.84 -2.87 -7.49
CA PRO A 45 -16.94 -2.08 -6.66
C PRO A 45 -15.93 -2.99 -5.97
N ARG A 46 -14.70 -2.48 -5.80
CA ARG A 46 -13.67 -3.23 -5.08
C ARG A 46 -14.17 -3.41 -3.65
N LYS A 47 -14.10 -4.64 -3.13
CA LYS A 47 -14.40 -4.88 -1.73
C LYS A 47 -13.41 -4.08 -0.90
N ASP A 48 -13.92 -3.20 -0.04
CA ASP A 48 -13.10 -2.53 0.95
C ASP A 48 -12.56 -3.58 1.91
N MET A 49 -11.22 -3.67 1.96
CA MET A 49 -10.57 -4.51 2.95
C MET A 49 -10.63 -3.76 4.28
N PRO A 50 -11.12 -4.38 5.36
CA PRO A 50 -10.99 -3.75 6.67
C PRO A 50 -9.51 -3.42 6.93
N PRO A 51 -9.22 -2.28 7.56
CA PRO A 51 -7.86 -1.91 7.90
C PRO A 51 -7.25 -3.06 8.72
N ARG A 52 -6.19 -3.66 8.18
CA ARG A 52 -5.43 -4.65 8.93
C ARG A 52 -4.56 -3.90 9.92
N GLY A 53 -4.71 -4.25 11.20
CA GLY A 53 -3.80 -3.74 12.21
C GLY A 53 -2.35 -4.14 11.88
N SER A 54 -1.43 -3.24 12.18
CA SER A 54 -0.01 -3.54 12.10
C SER A 54 0.45 -4.26 13.36
N LYS A 55 1.51 -5.07 13.28
CA LYS A 55 2.18 -5.63 14.48
C LYS A 55 2.71 -4.53 15.41
N LEU A 56 2.86 -3.31 14.90
CA LEU A 56 3.30 -2.13 15.65
C LEU A 56 2.14 -1.43 16.36
N ASP A 57 0.88 -1.77 16.07
CA ASP A 57 -0.27 -1.11 16.69
C ASP A 57 -0.26 -1.19 18.23
N PRO A 58 0.13 -2.32 18.86
CA PRO A 58 0.30 -2.37 20.31
C PRO A 58 1.45 -1.48 20.84
N PHE A 59 2.42 -1.13 19.99
CA PHE A 59 3.62 -0.36 20.36
C PHE A 59 3.54 1.13 19.98
N LYS A 60 2.56 1.53 19.17
CA LYS A 60 2.25 2.94 18.85
C LYS A 60 2.27 3.86 20.08
N PRO A 61 1.64 3.53 21.23
CA PRO A 61 1.70 4.42 22.39
C PRO A 61 3.11 4.65 22.94
N VAL A 62 4.03 3.69 22.76
CA VAL A 62 5.44 3.81 23.16
C VAL A 62 6.24 4.59 22.13
N ILE A 63 5.97 4.37 20.84
CA ILE A 63 6.67 5.02 19.72
C ILE A 63 6.28 6.50 19.60
N ASP A 64 5.00 6.80 19.81
CA ASP A 64 4.42 8.14 19.66
C ASP A 64 4.63 9.00 20.93
N GLU A 65 5.26 8.45 21.98
CA GLU A 65 5.66 9.23 23.13
C GLU A 65 6.68 10.29 22.68
N PRO A 66 6.42 11.59 22.89
CA PRO A 66 7.42 12.61 22.57
C PRO A 66 8.67 12.31 23.38
N ALA A 67 9.85 12.30 22.72
CA ALA A 67 11.15 12.16 23.36
C ALA A 67 11.42 13.34 24.30
N GLY A 68 10.72 13.38 25.42
CA GLY A 68 10.90 14.31 26.50
C GLY A 68 12.18 13.92 27.21
N ARG A 69 13.21 14.74 27.02
CA ARG A 69 14.44 14.80 27.84
C ARG A 69 15.60 13.91 27.39
N SER A 70 16.18 14.25 26.23
CA SER A 70 17.65 14.18 26.07
C SER A 70 18.13 15.21 25.05
N ARG A 71 18.17 16.47 25.48
CA ARG A 71 18.93 17.53 24.82
C ARG A 71 19.81 18.26 25.83
N ARG A 72 20.56 17.48 26.60
CA ARG A 72 21.80 17.95 27.21
C ARG A 72 22.86 16.93 26.88
N ALA A 73 23.47 17.09 25.71
CA ALA A 73 24.83 16.63 25.56
C ALA A 73 25.63 17.33 26.69
N PRO A 74 26.39 16.62 27.54
CA PRO A 74 27.43 17.29 28.29
C PRO A 74 28.34 17.94 27.25
N GLN A 75 28.46 19.27 27.28
CA GLN A 75 29.51 19.93 26.52
C GLN A 75 30.82 19.28 26.99
N ALA A 76 31.59 18.72 26.05
CA ALA A 76 32.87 18.12 26.34
C ALA A 76 33.67 19.08 27.23
N ALA A 77 34.24 18.58 28.33
CA ALA A 77 35.14 19.37 29.14
C ALA A 77 36.25 19.89 28.22
N ALA A 78 36.42 21.22 28.17
CA ALA A 78 37.60 21.80 27.57
C ALA A 78 38.80 21.17 28.28
N HIS A 79 39.61 20.41 27.55
CA HIS A 79 40.93 20.03 28.03
C HIS A 79 41.67 21.35 28.29
N GLY A 80 41.98 21.59 29.56
CA GLY A 80 42.76 22.74 29.99
C GLY A 80 44.09 22.74 29.27
N GLU A 81 44.24 23.69 28.35
CA GLU A 81 45.52 24.12 27.84
C GLU A 81 46.23 24.96 28.91
N ALA A 82 47.56 24.92 28.85
CA ALA A 82 48.53 25.68 29.64
C ALA A 82 48.86 25.15 31.04
N ASP A 83 49.75 24.15 31.09
CA ASP A 83 50.95 24.28 31.92
C ASP A 83 52.14 23.61 31.22
N LEU A 84 52.83 24.38 30.37
CA LEU A 84 54.13 24.00 29.80
C LEU A 84 55.19 24.87 30.50
N PRO A 85 56.20 24.28 31.15
CA PRO A 85 57.23 25.08 31.81
C PRO A 85 58.10 25.80 30.77
N PRO A 86 58.65 26.99 31.06
CA PRO A 86 59.55 27.67 30.15
C PRO A 86 60.87 26.90 30.05
N ALA A 87 61.26 26.54 28.82
CA ALA A 87 62.58 26.01 28.52
C ALA A 87 63.65 27.13 28.62
N PRO A 88 64.90 26.79 28.99
CA PRO A 88 65.99 27.77 29.17
C PRO A 88 66.44 28.43 27.87
#